data_AF-A0A935JHE4-F1
#
_entry.id   AF-A0A935JHE4-F1
#
_cell.length_a   1.000
_cell.length_b   1.000
_cell.length_c   1.000
_cell.angle_alpha   90.00
_cell.angle_beta   90.00
_cell.angle_gamma   90.00
#
_symmetry.space_group_name_H-M   'P 1'
#
loop_
_entity.id
_entity.type
_entity.pdbx_description
1 polymer ?
#
loop_
_entity_poly.entity_id
_entity_poly.type
_entity_poly.pdbx_seq_one_letter_code
_entity_poly.pdbx_strand_id
1 'polypeptide(L)'
;MFVLSVAQVGAAPISSSFTGSFNTDDDVEFFSFAVTEPSLVTLRTWSYAGGTNAAGNTISAGGFDPIITLFGSAGNLIDDNDDGAGVAADPVTGAEFDAVLSIFLDIGSYTASLTQYANFAIGPNLADGFTGSGVTGFIDADGNTRTGNWAFDVVISELPEPTSIALLGLGLASLAFTRRSIKKIN
;
A
#
# COMPACT_ATOMS: atom_id res chain seq x y z
N MET A 1 -35.06 5.52 -24.99
CA MET A 1 -33.68 5.91 -24.66
C MET A 1 -33.04 4.71 -23.97
N PHE A 2 -32.30 3.89 -24.71
CA PHE A 2 -31.57 2.76 -24.14
C PHE A 2 -30.24 3.28 -23.59
N VAL A 3 -30.09 3.30 -22.26
CA VAL A 3 -28.80 3.54 -21.63
C VAL A 3 -28.10 2.19 -21.55
N LEU A 4 -27.07 1.99 -22.38
CA LEU A 4 -26.17 0.85 -22.25
C LEU A 4 -25.21 1.17 -21.10
N SER A 5 -25.35 0.52 -19.94
CA SER A 5 -24.32 0.57 -18.90
C SER A 5 -23.28 -0.52 -19.19
N VAL A 6 -22.04 -0.15 -19.48
CA VAL A 6 -20.92 -1.09 -19.47
C VAL A 6 -20.44 -1.17 -18.03
N ALA A 7 -20.56 -2.33 -17.40
CA ALA A 7 -19.96 -2.56 -16.09
C ALA A 7 -18.44 -2.69 -16.26
N GLN A 8 -17.69 -1.80 -15.62
CA GLN A 8 -16.24 -1.86 -15.54
C GLN A 8 -15.87 -2.96 -14.55
N VAL A 9 -15.25 -4.05 -15.03
CA VAL A 9 -14.69 -5.08 -14.17
C VAL A 9 -13.28 -4.63 -13.81
N GLY A 10 -13.06 -4.28 -12.54
CA GLY A 10 -11.74 -3.97 -12.01
C GLY A 10 -10.81 -5.18 -12.05
N ALA A 11 -9.51 -4.94 -12.30
CA ALA A 11 -8.51 -5.94 -11.98
C ALA A 11 -8.49 -6.17 -10.47
N ALA A 12 -8.27 -7.42 -10.05
CA ALA A 12 -8.04 -7.70 -8.63
C ALA A 12 -6.73 -7.03 -8.21
N PRO A 13 -6.65 -6.48 -6.97
CA PRO A 13 -5.43 -5.87 -6.51
C PRO A 13 -4.29 -6.90 -6.44
N ILE A 14 -3.09 -6.45 -6.75
CA ILE A 14 -1.86 -7.23 -6.59
C ILE A 14 -1.39 -7.00 -5.16
N SER A 15 -1.20 -8.07 -4.38
CA SER A 15 -0.73 -7.97 -3.00
C SER A 15 0.55 -8.77 -2.76
N SER A 16 1.39 -8.26 -1.87
CA SER A 16 2.54 -8.95 -1.31
C SER A 16 2.53 -8.77 0.20
N SER A 17 2.69 -9.87 0.93
CA SER A 17 2.68 -9.88 2.40
C SER A 17 3.98 -10.43 2.93
N PHE A 18 4.52 -9.76 3.94
CA PHE A 18 5.78 -10.08 4.58
C PHE A 18 5.59 -10.19 6.09
N THR A 19 6.40 -11.02 6.73
CA THR A 19 6.46 -11.13 8.20
C THR A 19 7.91 -11.32 8.63
N GLY A 20 8.28 -10.78 9.78
CA GLY A 20 9.62 -10.94 10.32
C GLY A 20 9.70 -10.52 11.78
N SER A 21 10.93 -10.36 12.26
CA SER A 21 11.21 -9.86 13.60
C SER A 21 12.48 -9.03 13.60
N PHE A 22 12.46 -7.90 14.30
CA PHE A 22 13.64 -7.09 14.57
C PHE A 22 14.42 -7.67 15.74
N ASN A 23 15.74 -7.58 15.65
CA ASN A 23 16.65 -7.95 16.71
C ASN A 23 16.83 -6.78 17.70
N THR A 24 16.75 -5.55 17.20
CA THR A 24 16.88 -4.32 17.99
C THR A 24 15.84 -3.27 17.60
N ASP A 25 15.53 -2.37 18.53
CA ASP A 25 14.54 -1.29 18.34
C ASP A 25 14.89 -0.32 17.20
N ASP A 26 16.17 -0.23 16.84
CA ASP A 26 16.66 0.67 15.78
C ASP A 26 16.83 -0.04 14.42
N ASP A 27 16.44 -1.32 14.32
CA ASP A 27 16.44 -2.04 13.05
C ASP A 27 15.49 -1.36 12.05
N VAL A 28 15.85 -1.43 10.78
CA VAL A 28 15.07 -0.90 9.65
C VAL A 28 14.95 -1.98 8.59
N GLU A 29 13.73 -2.28 8.17
CA GLU A 29 13.47 -3.21 7.06
C GLU A 29 13.00 -2.44 5.83
N PHE A 30 13.47 -2.85 4.65
CA PHE A 30 13.17 -2.18 3.39
C PHE A 30 12.43 -3.09 2.43
N PHE A 31 11.30 -2.60 1.92
CA PHE A 31 10.47 -3.28 0.93
C PHE A 31 10.53 -2.51 -0.39
N SER A 32 11.12 -3.13 -1.41
CA SER A 32 11.14 -2.57 -2.76
C SER A 32 9.99 -3.11 -3.59
N PHE A 33 9.29 -2.24 -4.29
CA PHE A 33 8.22 -2.61 -5.20
C PHE A 33 8.20 -1.70 -6.43
N ALA A 34 7.55 -2.17 -7.49
CA ALA A 34 7.37 -1.42 -8.72
C ALA A 34 5.88 -1.22 -9.00
N VAL A 35 5.54 -0.03 -9.46
CA VAL A 35 4.22 0.32 -10.00
C VAL A 35 4.39 0.38 -11.51
N THR A 36 3.67 -0.47 -12.25
CA THR A 36 3.78 -0.57 -13.71
C THR A 36 2.76 0.27 -14.46
N GLU A 37 1.70 0.68 -13.79
CA GLU A 37 0.66 1.60 -14.28
C GLU A 37 0.19 2.47 -13.11
N PRO A 38 -0.23 3.73 -13.32
CA PRO A 38 -0.68 4.60 -12.23
C PRO A 38 -1.74 3.94 -11.35
N SER A 39 -1.43 3.75 -10.07
CA SER A 39 -2.21 2.89 -9.17
C SER A 39 -2.34 3.50 -7.78
N LEU A 40 -3.44 3.15 -7.09
CA LEU A 40 -3.52 3.37 -5.66
C LEU A 40 -2.69 2.29 -4.96
N VAL A 41 -1.69 2.71 -4.19
CA VAL A 41 -0.85 1.81 -3.39
C VAL A 41 -1.21 1.99 -1.92
N THR A 42 -1.49 0.87 -1.25
CA THR A 42 -1.71 0.81 0.20
C THR A 42 -0.58 -0.01 0.83
N LEU A 43 0.16 0.64 1.72
CA LEU A 43 1.15 0.03 2.61
C LEU A 43 0.51 -0.10 3.99
N ARG A 44 0.59 -1.27 4.62
CA ARG A 44 -0.08 -1.51 5.89
C ARG A 44 0.71 -2.44 6.80
N THR A 45 0.75 -2.12 8.08
CA THR A 45 1.31 -3.00 9.10
C THR A 45 0.23 -3.80 9.82
N TRP A 46 0.64 -4.92 10.40
CA TRP A 46 -0.15 -5.73 11.33
C TRP A 46 0.69 -6.12 12.55
N SER A 47 1.61 -5.24 12.93
CA SER A 47 2.59 -5.47 13.98
C SER A 47 1.92 -5.39 15.34
N TYR A 48 1.28 -4.26 15.63
CA TYR A 48 0.84 -3.94 16.97
C TYR A 48 -0.42 -4.72 17.33
N ALA A 49 -1.53 -4.49 16.63
CA ALA A 49 -2.82 -5.09 16.93
C ALA A 49 -3.02 -6.48 16.29
N GLY A 50 -2.12 -6.91 15.40
CA GLY A 50 -2.29 -8.12 14.61
C GLY A 50 -3.46 -8.01 13.63
N GLY A 51 -3.99 -9.15 13.18
CA GLY A 51 -5.15 -9.19 12.28
C GLY A 51 -5.04 -10.26 11.21
N THR A 52 -5.56 -9.97 10.01
CA THR A 52 -5.43 -10.87 8.84
C THR A 52 -4.81 -10.08 7.70
N ASN A 53 -3.62 -10.47 7.26
CA ASN A 53 -2.92 -9.77 6.18
C ASN A 53 -3.52 -10.05 4.80
N ALA A 54 -3.02 -9.38 3.77
CA ALA A 54 -3.52 -9.48 2.40
C ALA A 54 -3.34 -10.87 1.77
N ALA A 55 -2.45 -11.71 2.30
CA ALA A 55 -2.32 -13.13 1.93
C ALA A 55 -3.33 -14.05 2.63
N GLY A 56 -4.17 -13.52 3.53
CA GLY A 56 -5.14 -14.27 4.30
C GLY A 56 -4.58 -14.96 5.55
N ASN A 57 -3.33 -14.65 5.92
CA ASN A 57 -2.69 -15.22 7.11
C ASN A 57 -3.09 -14.42 8.36
N THR A 58 -3.45 -15.13 9.42
CA THR A 58 -3.67 -14.52 10.74
C THR A 58 -2.33 -14.13 11.37
N ILE A 59 -2.21 -12.86 11.75
CA ILE A 59 -1.08 -12.30 12.48
C ILE A 59 -1.51 -12.08 13.93
N SER A 60 -0.71 -12.58 14.87
CA SER A 60 -0.95 -12.35 16.31
C SER A 60 -0.57 -10.91 16.69
N ALA A 61 -1.36 -10.31 17.58
CA ALA A 61 -1.02 -9.04 18.22
C ALA A 61 0.21 -9.16 19.13
N GLY A 62 0.83 -8.02 19.46
CA GLY A 62 1.95 -7.95 20.41
C GLY A 62 3.30 -7.56 19.79
N GLY A 63 3.32 -7.21 18.51
CA GLY A 63 4.46 -6.54 17.89
C GLY A 63 4.59 -5.09 18.35
N PHE A 64 5.68 -4.45 17.95
CA PHE A 64 5.96 -3.04 18.26
C PHE A 64 5.04 -2.09 17.48
N ASP A 65 5.02 -0.83 17.90
CA ASP A 65 4.39 0.33 17.26
C ASP A 65 5.18 0.73 15.99
N PRO A 66 4.69 0.44 14.77
CA PRO A 66 5.45 0.60 13.55
C PRO A 66 5.19 1.93 12.81
N ILE A 67 6.27 2.50 12.26
CA ILE A 67 6.23 3.62 11.30
C ILE A 67 6.49 3.11 9.88
N ILE A 68 5.71 3.59 8.92
CA ILE A 68 5.93 3.43 7.48
C ILE A 68 6.52 4.72 6.93
N THR A 69 7.61 4.65 6.16
CA THR A 69 8.07 5.77 5.32
C THR A 69 8.24 5.32 3.88
N LEU A 70 7.73 6.09 2.93
CA LEU A 70 7.80 5.81 1.50
C LEU A 70 8.80 6.74 0.82
N PHE A 71 9.66 6.15 -0.01
CA PHE A 71 10.66 6.84 -0.81
C PHE A 71 10.49 6.54 -2.30
N GLY A 72 10.80 7.53 -3.14
CA GLY A 72 10.91 7.36 -4.58
C GLY A 72 12.20 6.68 -5.00
N SER A 73 12.32 6.34 -6.28
CA SER A 73 13.49 5.65 -6.85
C SER A 73 14.84 6.34 -6.61
N ALA A 74 14.86 7.67 -6.47
CA ALA A 74 16.08 8.43 -6.17
C ALA A 74 16.38 8.50 -4.66
N GLY A 75 15.57 7.85 -3.83
CA GLY A 75 15.63 7.90 -2.38
C GLY A 75 14.96 9.14 -1.77
N ASN A 76 14.33 10.01 -2.56
CA ASN A 76 13.60 11.15 -2.02
C ASN A 76 12.39 10.68 -1.19
N LEU A 77 12.21 11.24 0.01
CA LEU A 77 11.03 10.99 0.84
C LEU A 77 9.78 11.48 0.09
N ILE A 78 8.76 10.63 0.02
CA ILE A 78 7.46 10.93 -0.59
C ILE A 78 6.44 11.24 0.50
N ASP A 79 6.27 10.32 1.44
CA ASP A 79 5.29 10.43 2.53
C ASP A 79 5.63 9.43 3.65
N ASP A 80 5.02 9.60 4.82
CA ASP A 80 5.16 8.69 5.96
C ASP A 80 3.86 8.59 6.75
N ASN A 81 3.76 7.55 7.57
CA ASN A 81 2.64 7.37 8.47
C ASN A 81 3.09 6.64 9.74
N ASP A 82 2.74 7.25 10.87
CA ASP A 82 2.90 6.78 12.24
C ASP A 82 1.49 6.82 12.85
N ASP A 83 0.89 5.66 13.09
CA ASP A 83 -0.54 5.44 13.37
C ASP A 83 -1.51 5.80 12.22
N GLY A 84 -2.54 4.98 12.00
CA GLY A 84 -3.46 5.19 10.87
C GLY A 84 -4.94 5.00 11.19
N ALA A 85 -5.80 5.85 10.63
CA ALA A 85 -7.25 5.69 10.76
C ALA A 85 -7.72 4.37 10.13
N GLY A 86 -8.49 3.58 10.89
CA GLY A 86 -9.04 2.30 10.41
C GLY A 86 -8.10 1.10 10.56
N VAL A 87 -7.05 1.24 11.36
CA VAL A 87 -6.35 0.08 11.93
C VAL A 87 -7.13 -0.52 13.09
N ALA A 88 -6.81 -1.75 13.46
CA ALA A 88 -7.49 -2.42 14.56
C ALA A 88 -6.93 -1.93 15.90
N ALA A 89 -7.78 -1.88 16.92
CA ALA A 89 -7.32 -1.71 18.29
C ALA A 89 -6.67 -3.01 18.79
N ASP A 90 -5.50 -2.90 19.40
CA ASP A 90 -4.82 -4.01 20.05
C ASP A 90 -5.71 -4.57 21.18
N PRO A 91 -5.90 -5.91 21.24
CA PRO A 91 -6.87 -6.51 22.14
C PRO A 91 -6.47 -6.43 23.63
N VAL A 92 -5.24 -6.03 23.95
CA VAL A 92 -4.73 -5.93 25.33
C VAL A 92 -4.72 -4.49 25.81
N THR A 93 -4.15 -3.59 25.01
CA THR A 93 -3.93 -2.18 25.36
C THR A 93 -5.08 -1.27 24.90
N GLY A 94 -5.82 -1.68 23.85
CA GLY A 94 -6.83 -0.86 23.20
C GLY A 94 -6.26 0.24 22.29
N ALA A 95 -4.94 0.32 22.14
CA ALA A 95 -4.29 1.30 21.26
C ALA A 95 -4.32 0.87 19.79
N GLU A 96 -4.35 1.84 18.89
CA GLU A 96 -4.47 1.68 17.44
C GLU A 96 -3.16 2.09 16.74
N PHE A 97 -2.03 1.53 17.19
CA PHE A 97 -0.71 1.98 16.76
C PHE A 97 -0.20 1.40 15.44
N ASP A 98 -0.95 0.51 14.78
CA ASP A 98 -0.53 0.08 13.43
C ASP A 98 -0.60 1.25 12.43
N ALA A 99 0.29 1.24 11.44
CA ALA A 99 0.35 2.25 10.40
C ALA A 99 -0.30 1.78 9.09
N VAL A 100 -0.94 2.72 8.39
CA VAL A 100 -1.43 2.52 7.02
C VAL A 100 -1.22 3.79 6.19
N LEU A 101 -0.50 3.63 5.07
CA LEU A 101 -0.27 4.70 4.11
C LEU A 101 -0.92 4.33 2.78
N SER A 102 -1.88 5.14 2.30
CA SER A 102 -2.55 4.94 1.01
C SER A 102 -2.34 6.15 0.11
N ILE A 103 -1.66 5.95 -1.01
CA ILE A 103 -1.21 7.03 -1.89
C ILE A 103 -1.29 6.60 -3.35
N PHE A 104 -1.66 7.53 -4.23
CA PHE A 104 -1.65 7.28 -5.68
C PHE A 104 -0.24 7.49 -6.21
N LEU A 105 0.34 6.46 -6.83
CA LEU A 105 1.70 6.47 -7.36
C LEU A 105 1.69 6.30 -8.88
N ASP A 106 2.53 7.08 -9.55
CA ASP A 106 2.81 6.91 -10.97
C ASP A 106 3.72 5.69 -11.21
N ILE A 107 3.89 5.34 -12.50
CA ILE A 107 4.84 4.30 -12.91
C ILE A 107 6.24 4.57 -12.35
N GLY A 108 6.84 3.58 -11.72
CA GLY A 108 8.15 3.75 -11.09
C GLY A 108 8.53 2.64 -10.12
N SER A 109 9.72 2.78 -9.56
CA SER A 109 10.21 1.94 -8.46
C SER A 109 10.22 2.75 -7.17
N TYR A 110 9.82 2.10 -6.08
CA TYR A 110 9.65 2.70 -4.78
C TYR A 110 10.25 1.81 -3.70
N THR A 111 10.61 2.43 -2.58
CA THR A 111 11.09 1.74 -1.40
C THR A 111 10.27 2.21 -0.21
N ALA A 112 9.64 1.29 0.51
CA ALA A 112 9.07 1.56 1.82
C ALA A 112 10.06 1.09 2.90
N SER A 113 10.20 1.86 3.98
CA SER A 113 10.83 1.40 5.20
C SER A 113 9.79 1.11 6.27
N LEU A 114 10.08 0.10 7.09
CA LEU A 114 9.39 -0.19 8.33
C LEU A 114 10.37 0.02 9.48
N THR A 115 9.94 0.75 10.51
CA THR A 115 10.73 1.03 11.71
C THR A 115 9.86 1.00 12.95
N GLN A 116 10.44 0.85 14.13
CA GLN A 116 9.73 1.03 15.39
C GLN A 116 9.66 2.52 15.77
N TYR A 117 8.54 2.98 16.29
CA TYR A 117 8.44 4.29 16.93
C TYR A 117 9.47 4.47 18.07
N ALA A 118 10.25 5.55 18.12
CA ALA A 118 10.21 6.79 17.33
C ALA A 118 11.35 6.90 16.30
N ASN A 119 11.73 5.80 15.63
CA ASN A 119 12.83 5.74 14.67
C ASN A 119 12.43 6.32 13.30
N PHE A 120 12.08 7.61 13.27
CA PHE A 120 11.66 8.33 12.07
C PHE A 120 12.78 8.50 11.05
N ALA A 121 12.42 8.50 9.76
CA ALA A 121 13.33 8.92 8.71
C ALA A 121 13.72 10.40 8.88
N ILE A 122 15.01 10.72 8.80
CA ILE A 122 15.51 12.10 8.97
C ILE A 122 15.12 13.00 7.78
N GLY A 123 15.19 12.45 6.57
CA GLY A 123 14.87 13.16 5.34
C GLY A 123 15.84 14.31 4.97
N PRO A 124 15.71 14.88 3.77
CA PRO A 124 14.67 14.61 2.77
C PRO A 124 14.93 13.38 1.91
N ASN A 125 16.04 12.66 2.10
CA ASN A 125 16.37 11.44 1.38
C ASN A 125 16.58 10.26 2.33
N LEU A 126 16.38 9.05 1.82
CA LEU A 126 16.67 7.79 2.51
C LEU A 126 18.12 7.73 3.02
N ALA A 127 19.06 8.33 2.28
CA ALA A 127 20.48 8.37 2.66
C ALA A 127 20.77 9.21 3.91
N ASP A 128 19.83 10.06 4.34
CA ASP A 128 19.97 10.88 5.54
C ASP A 128 19.79 10.03 6.83
N GLY A 129 19.27 8.81 6.71
CA GLY A 129 19.15 7.84 7.80
C GLY A 129 17.91 8.04 8.66
N PHE A 130 17.95 7.50 9.88
CA PHE A 130 16.82 7.47 10.82
C PHE A 130 17.26 7.97 12.20
N THR A 131 16.31 8.49 12.99
CA THR A 131 16.57 9.15 14.28
C THR A 131 17.03 8.20 15.39
N GLY A 132 16.76 6.90 15.25
CA GLY A 132 16.76 5.93 16.35
C GLY A 132 15.46 6.01 17.14
N SER A 133 15.06 4.88 17.72
CA SER A 133 13.86 4.76 18.57
C SER A 133 14.02 5.47 19.91
N GLY A 134 15.27 5.59 20.40
CA GLY A 134 15.58 6.14 21.72
C GLY A 134 15.21 5.23 22.89
N VAL A 135 14.78 4.00 22.62
CA VAL A 135 14.37 3.00 23.62
C VAL A 135 15.08 1.67 23.38
N THR A 136 14.95 0.75 24.34
CA THR A 136 15.47 -0.61 24.21
C THR A 136 14.46 -1.61 24.74
N GLY A 137 14.27 -2.72 24.02
CA GLY A 137 13.39 -3.80 24.45
C GLY A 137 11.96 -3.69 23.94
N PHE A 138 11.77 -3.01 22.80
CA PHE A 138 10.49 -2.82 22.13
C PHE A 138 9.43 -2.25 23.07
N ILE A 139 9.69 -1.08 23.64
CA ILE A 139 8.76 -0.39 24.54
C ILE A 139 7.96 0.65 23.76
N ASP A 140 6.63 0.58 23.83
CA ASP A 140 5.74 1.57 23.20
C ASP A 140 5.66 2.89 23.99
N ALA A 141 4.98 3.89 23.41
CA ALA A 141 4.82 5.22 24.01
C ALA A 141 4.09 5.21 25.36
N ASP A 142 3.28 4.18 25.64
CA ASP A 142 2.54 4.00 26.89
C ASP A 142 3.33 3.18 27.94
N GLY A 143 4.51 2.67 27.57
CA GLY A 143 5.41 1.91 28.42
C GLY A 143 5.14 0.41 28.46
N ASN A 144 4.34 -0.13 27.54
CA ASN A 144 4.14 -1.59 27.45
C ASN A 144 5.31 -2.24 26.72
N THR A 145 5.75 -3.39 27.23
CA THR A 145 6.72 -4.23 26.53
C THR A 145 6.07 -4.99 25.39
N ARG A 146 6.65 -4.87 24.21
CA ARG A 146 6.23 -5.51 22.97
C ARG A 146 7.31 -6.48 22.49
N THR A 147 7.08 -7.09 21.33
CA THR A 147 8.05 -7.95 20.66
C THR A 147 8.56 -7.27 19.40
N GLY A 148 9.73 -7.70 18.90
CA GLY A 148 10.25 -7.26 17.61
C GLY A 148 9.47 -7.77 16.40
N ASN A 149 8.40 -8.56 16.60
CA ASN A 149 7.66 -9.18 15.50
C ASN A 149 6.87 -8.15 14.72
N TRP A 150 6.86 -8.31 13.39
CA TRP A 150 6.14 -7.43 12.49
C TRP A 150 5.54 -8.19 11.31
N ALA A 151 4.54 -7.57 10.69
CA ALA A 151 3.98 -7.98 9.42
C ALA A 151 3.64 -6.74 8.58
N PHE A 152 3.87 -6.83 7.27
CA PHE A 152 3.75 -5.71 6.34
C PHE A 152 3.13 -6.15 5.02
N ASP A 153 2.18 -5.37 4.52
CA ASP A 153 1.54 -5.57 3.24
C ASP A 153 1.85 -4.42 2.28
N VAL A 154 2.06 -4.79 1.02
CA VAL A 154 2.00 -3.89 -0.14
C VAL A 154 0.83 -4.33 -0.99
N VAL A 155 -0.17 -3.46 -1.17
CA VAL A 155 -1.35 -3.72 -2.01
C VAL A 155 -1.43 -2.66 -3.09
N ILE A 156 -1.35 -3.08 -4.35
CA ILE A 156 -1.45 -2.23 -5.53
C ILE A 156 -2.81 -2.46 -6.17
N SER A 157 -3.65 -1.44 -6.13
CA SER A 157 -4.98 -1.44 -6.74
C SER A 157 -4.95 -0.61 -8.02
N GLU A 158 -4.79 -1.31 -9.15
CA GLU A 158 -4.84 -0.70 -10.47
C GLU A 158 -6.22 -0.07 -10.69
N LEU A 159 -6.25 1.19 -11.12
CA LEU A 159 -7.50 1.79 -11.60
C LEU A 159 -7.92 1.00 -12.84
N PRO A 160 -9.18 0.56 -12.96
CA PRO A 160 -9.54 -0.17 -14.16
C PRO A 160 -9.46 0.79 -15.34
N GLU A 161 -8.70 0.37 -16.36
CA GLU A 161 -8.54 1.10 -17.62
C GLU A 161 -9.90 1.63 -18.09
N PRO A 162 -10.00 2.92 -18.47
CA PRO A 162 -11.22 3.44 -19.04
C PRO A 162 -11.61 2.54 -20.21
N THR A 163 -12.91 2.29 -20.37
CA THR A 163 -13.50 1.45 -21.43
C THR A 163 -13.24 1.95 -22.86
N SER A 164 -12.21 2.75 -23.08
CA SER A 164 -11.67 3.24 -24.36
C SER A 164 -11.55 2.14 -25.41
N ILE A 165 -11.18 0.91 -25.06
CA ILE A 165 -11.16 -0.22 -26.02
C ILE A 165 -12.58 -0.64 -26.42
N ALA A 166 -13.52 -0.69 -25.48
CA ALA A 166 -14.92 -0.97 -25.77
C ALA A 166 -15.55 0.16 -26.61
N LEU A 167 -15.25 1.42 -26.31
CA LEU A 167 -15.66 2.60 -27.08
C LEU A 167 -15.05 2.58 -28.49
N LEU A 168 -13.77 2.23 -28.63
CA LEU A 168 -13.12 2.08 -29.93
C LEU A 168 -13.75 0.94 -30.73
N GLY A 169 -14.02 -0.20 -30.11
CA GLY A 169 -14.70 -1.34 -30.74
C GLY A 169 -16.12 -0.99 -31.20
N LEU A 170 -16.90 -0.30 -30.37
CA LEU A 170 -18.23 0.20 -30.72
C LEU A 170 -18.17 1.25 -31.82
N GLY A 171 -17.20 2.16 -31.78
CA GLY A 171 -16.95 3.15 -32.83
C GLY A 171 -16.68 2.47 -34.19
N LEU A 172 -15.75 1.51 -34.22
CA LEU A 172 -15.42 0.76 -35.43
C LEU A 172 -16.60 -0.05 -35.97
N ALA A 173 -17.38 -0.69 -35.09
CA ALA A 173 -18.60 -1.39 -35.49
C ALA A 173 -19.64 -0.44 -36.12
N SER A 174 -19.84 0.74 -35.52
CA SER A 174 -20.74 1.79 -36.02
C SER A 174 -20.34 2.27 -37.43
N LEU A 175 -19.05 2.47 -37.67
CA LEU A 175 -18.51 2.83 -38.99
C LEU A 175 -18.68 1.70 -40.03
N ALA A 176 -18.57 0.43 -39.61
CA ALA A 176 -18.75 -0.71 -40.50
C ALA A 176 -20.22 -0.87 -40.95
N PHE A 177 -21.18 -0.65 -40.05
CA PHE A 177 -22.61 -0.69 -40.37
C PHE A 177 -23.05 0.45 -41.31
N THR A 178 -22.53 1.67 -41.09
CA THR A 178 -22.82 2.83 -41.98
C THR A 178 -22.23 2.65 -43.38
N ARG A 179 -21.07 2.02 -43.53
CA ARG A 179 -20.50 1.72 -44.87
C ARG A 179 -21.30 0.67 -45.66
N ARG A 180 -22.01 -0.24 -44.99
CA ARG A 180 -22.84 -1.27 -45.66
C ARG A 180 -24.17 -0.73 -46.19
N SER A 181 -24.76 0.29 -45.57
CA SER A 181 -26.04 0.85 -46.04
C SER A 181 -25.87 1.69 -47.31
N ILE A 182 -24.72 2.34 -47.50
CA ILE A 182 -24.44 3.21 -48.67
C ILE A 182 -24.28 2.41 -49.97
N LYS A 183 -23.89 1.13 -49.91
CA LYS A 183 -23.69 0.28 -51.11
C LYS A 183 -24.98 -0.30 -51.72
N LYS A 184 -26.17 -0.05 -51.15
CA LYS A 184 -27.45 -0.65 -51.60
C LYS A 184 -28.36 0.30 -52.42
N ILE A 185 -27.84 1.40 -52.94
CA ILE A 185 -28.58 2.28 -53.85
C ILE A 185 -27.97 2.11 -55.24
N ASN A 186 -28.57 1.24 -56.05
CA ASN A 186 -28.53 1.18 -57.53
C ASN A 186 -29.52 0.11 -58.01
#